data_AF-A0A5N5JJJ0-F1
#
_entry.id   AF-A0A5N5JJJ0-F1
#
_cell.length_a   1.000
_cell.length_b   1.000
_cell.length_c   1.000
_cell.angle_alpha   90.00
_cell.angle_beta   90.00
_cell.angle_gamma   90.00
#
_symmetry.space_group_name_H-M   'P 1'
#
loop_
_entity.id
_entity.type
_entity.pdbx_description
1 polymer ?
#
loop_
_entity_poly.entity_id
_entity_poly.type
_entity_poly.pdbx_seq_one_letter_code
_entity_poly.pdbx_strand_id
1 'polypeptide(L)'
;MSETHLSEIRVDPLINKEEEPIQNNQPQELQMDATLGNNSSQNNERSLWLGSIMRLVTEDENNQPLLEKKIPRVPHKLRNENEECYCPSVVSIGPYHYPQPYDTLRKVETLKVPMARQFILDSGKDIELIYRELEKVIQTAREFYDEDSITRFDDEQFARMMFLDGCFILQFIYCVTHNYKNLEMTDRQVAGVKRDLLLLENQVPFLVLQSLMRLRYEENETNHGLKLLNDFLFHQILNPRDL
;
A
#
# COMPACT_ATOMS: atom_id res chain seq x y z
N MET A 1 -54.07 26.40 -17.69
CA MET A 1 -54.60 27.25 -16.61
C MET A 1 -53.56 27.19 -15.48
N SER A 2 -52.51 28.04 -15.48
CA SER A 2 -52.43 29.42 -14.90
C SER A 2 -52.69 29.39 -13.37
N GLU A 3 -51.88 29.86 -12.42
CA GLU A 3 -50.70 30.77 -12.27
C GLU A 3 -49.93 30.31 -10.99
N THR A 4 -48.60 30.18 -10.91
CA THR A 4 -47.51 31.17 -10.66
C THR A 4 -47.72 32.21 -9.56
N HIS A 5 -46.91 32.14 -8.49
CA HIS A 5 -46.50 33.30 -7.71
C HIS A 5 -44.98 33.28 -7.50
N LEU A 6 -44.31 34.24 -8.15
CA LEU A 6 -42.92 34.66 -8.00
C LEU A 6 -42.89 36.00 -7.25
N SER A 7 -41.85 36.24 -6.46
CA SER A 7 -41.18 37.55 -6.16
C SER A 7 -40.33 37.36 -4.89
N GLU A 8 -39.12 37.91 -4.72
CA GLU A 8 -38.37 38.89 -5.50
C GLU A 8 -36.89 38.84 -5.08
N ILE A 9 -36.00 38.87 -6.06
CA ILE A 9 -34.58 39.21 -5.93
C ILE A 9 -34.48 40.70 -6.22
N ARG A 10 -33.71 41.46 -5.42
CA ARG A 10 -33.39 42.87 -5.71
C ARG A 10 -31.88 43.06 -5.73
N VAL A 11 -31.42 43.70 -6.81
CA VAL A 11 -30.02 43.99 -7.15
C VAL A 11 -29.87 45.50 -7.38
N ASP A 12 -28.81 46.08 -6.79
CA ASP A 12 -28.02 47.30 -7.15
C ASP A 12 -28.71 48.69 -7.23
N PRO A 13 -28.01 49.87 -7.32
CA PRO A 13 -26.60 50.12 -7.72
C PRO A 13 -25.79 51.31 -7.08
N LEU A 14 -24.45 51.26 -7.25
CA LEU A 14 -23.47 52.32 -7.66
C LEU A 14 -23.19 53.64 -6.86
N ILE A 15 -21.88 53.86 -6.61
CA ILE A 15 -21.04 55.10 -6.76
C ILE A 15 -21.06 56.18 -5.65
N ASN A 16 -19.91 56.39 -4.97
CA ASN A 16 -19.12 57.64 -5.09
C ASN A 16 -17.74 57.57 -4.41
N LYS A 17 -16.78 58.26 -5.05
CA LYS A 17 -15.36 58.46 -4.69
C LYS A 17 -15.21 59.47 -3.56
N GLU A 18 -14.09 59.44 -2.83
CA GLU A 18 -13.23 60.60 -2.52
C GLU A 18 -11.89 60.20 -1.88
N GLU A 19 -10.87 61.01 -2.17
CA GLU A 19 -9.42 60.78 -2.03
C GLU A 19 -8.85 61.26 -0.67
N GLU A 20 -7.83 60.53 -0.16
CA GLU A 20 -6.55 60.93 0.52
C GLU A 20 -6.44 62.27 1.33
N PRO A 21 -5.69 62.29 2.47
CA PRO A 21 -4.24 62.42 2.33
C PRO A 21 -3.35 61.71 3.37
N ILE A 22 -2.23 61.22 2.84
CA ILE A 22 -0.92 60.92 3.44
C ILE A 22 -0.49 61.92 4.53
N GLN A 23 -0.15 61.41 5.71
CA GLN A 23 0.86 62.02 6.59
C GLN A 23 1.94 61.02 6.99
N ASN A 24 3.16 61.43 6.70
CA ASN A 24 4.45 60.80 6.96
C ASN A 24 4.90 61.17 8.39
N ASN A 25 5.41 60.23 9.20
CA ASN A 25 6.48 60.47 10.19
C ASN A 25 7.01 59.17 10.85
N GLN A 26 8.34 59.05 10.79
CA GLN A 26 9.37 58.18 11.40
C GLN A 26 9.09 57.22 12.59
N PRO A 27 9.97 56.20 12.79
CA PRO A 27 9.78 55.10 13.74
C PRO A 27 10.18 55.47 15.19
N GLN A 28 9.36 55.06 16.17
CA GLN A 28 9.75 55.06 17.58
C GLN A 28 10.28 53.69 18.01
N GLU A 29 11.49 53.69 18.58
CA GLU A 29 12.19 52.54 19.13
C GLU A 29 11.51 51.93 20.37
N LEU A 30 11.50 50.60 20.37
CA LEU A 30 11.66 49.64 21.47
C LEU A 30 11.47 50.12 22.93
N GLN A 31 10.50 49.50 23.61
CA GLN A 31 10.70 49.07 25.00
C GLN A 31 10.65 47.54 25.05
N MET A 32 11.83 46.94 25.30
CA MET A 32 12.00 45.54 25.68
C MET A 32 11.44 45.36 27.10
N ASP A 33 10.38 44.56 27.25
CA ASP A 33 10.03 43.97 28.54
C ASP A 33 10.60 42.55 28.63
N ALA A 34 11.24 42.29 29.76
CA ALA A 34 12.16 41.19 29.99
C ALA A 34 11.41 39.94 30.45
N THR A 35 10.97 39.14 29.48
CA THR A 35 10.64 37.71 29.71
C THR A 35 11.46 36.83 28.77
N LEU A 36 12.75 37.13 28.64
CA LEU A 36 13.73 36.41 27.84
C LEU A 36 14.69 35.67 28.76
N GLY A 37 14.34 34.42 29.06
CA GLY A 37 15.25 33.52 29.79
C GLY A 37 15.04 32.05 29.45
N ASN A 38 13.79 31.60 29.28
CA ASN A 38 13.48 30.19 29.02
C ASN A 38 12.99 29.88 27.60
N ASN A 39 12.39 30.85 26.89
CA ASN A 39 11.87 30.60 25.54
C ASN A 39 12.95 30.60 24.46
N SER A 40 14.08 31.28 24.67
CA SER A 40 15.16 31.36 23.67
C SER A 40 15.94 30.05 23.57
N SER A 41 16.26 29.40 24.69
CA SER A 41 16.99 28.14 24.70
C SER A 41 16.15 26.98 24.16
N GLN A 42 14.87 26.88 24.54
CA GLN A 42 13.96 25.87 23.97
C GLN A 42 13.67 26.10 22.49
N ASN A 43 13.50 27.36 22.05
CA ASN A 43 13.34 27.66 20.62
C ASN A 43 14.61 27.39 19.81
N ASN A 44 15.79 27.54 20.43
CA ASN A 44 17.07 27.23 19.81
C ASN A 44 17.26 25.71 19.69
N GLU A 45 17.02 24.94 20.75
CA GLU A 45 17.07 23.46 20.71
C GLU A 45 16.09 22.88 19.69
N ARG A 46 14.86 23.40 19.65
CA ARG A 46 13.87 23.00 18.65
C ARG A 46 14.32 23.37 17.23
N SER A 47 14.83 24.57 17.01
CA SER A 47 15.33 25.00 15.69
C SER A 47 16.55 24.20 15.26
N LEU A 48 17.44 23.86 16.19
CA LEU A 48 18.62 23.03 15.95
C LEU A 48 18.22 21.59 15.63
N TRP A 49 17.24 21.04 16.35
CA TRP A 49 16.69 19.71 16.09
C TRP A 49 15.99 19.66 14.73
N LEU A 50 15.10 20.62 14.43
CA LEU A 50 14.44 20.74 13.13
C LEU A 50 15.47 20.95 12.00
N GLY A 51 16.49 21.77 12.23
CA GLY A 51 17.58 21.97 11.28
C GLY A 51 18.45 20.73 11.08
N SER A 52 18.57 19.87 12.09
CA SER A 52 19.27 18.57 11.99
C SER A 52 18.43 17.55 11.22
N ILE A 53 17.11 17.54 11.41
CA ILE A 53 16.17 16.73 10.62
C ILE A 53 16.24 17.11 9.14
N MET A 54 16.24 18.41 8.83
CA MET A 54 16.27 18.88 7.44
C MET A 54 17.64 18.67 6.77
N ARG A 55 18.74 18.61 7.53
CA ARG A 55 20.10 18.41 7.03
C ARG A 55 20.40 16.94 6.69
N LEU A 56 19.68 15.99 7.29
CA LEU A 56 19.79 14.56 6.98
C LEU A 56 19.36 14.18 5.54
N VAL A 57 18.90 15.15 4.73
CA VAL A 57 18.41 14.90 3.37
C VAL A 57 19.25 15.57 2.27
N THR A 58 20.23 16.42 2.61
CA THR A 58 20.96 17.22 1.59
C THR A 58 22.41 16.82 1.36
N GLU A 59 22.87 15.71 1.91
CA GLU A 59 24.15 15.11 1.53
C GLU A 59 23.87 13.79 0.79
N ASP A 60 24.29 13.78 -0.48
CA ASP A 60 24.32 12.67 -1.44
C ASP A 60 23.13 12.52 -2.43
N GLU A 61 22.96 13.50 -3.32
CA GLU A 61 22.14 13.33 -4.55
C GLU A 61 22.71 12.28 -5.54
N ASN A 62 23.80 11.57 -5.22
CA ASN A 62 24.33 10.48 -6.05
C ASN A 62 24.62 9.17 -5.31
N ASN A 63 24.29 9.03 -4.02
CA ASN A 63 24.52 7.76 -3.30
C ASN A 63 23.68 7.59 -2.02
N GLN A 64 22.50 8.19 -1.93
CA GLN A 64 21.52 7.69 -0.97
C GLN A 64 21.19 6.24 -1.34
N PRO A 65 21.38 5.24 -0.45
CA PRO A 65 20.64 4.00 -0.59
C PRO A 65 19.19 4.43 -0.46
N LEU A 66 18.50 4.55 -1.61
CA LEU A 66 17.04 4.47 -1.68
C LEU A 66 16.68 3.41 -0.65
N LEU A 67 15.97 3.79 0.42
CA LEU A 67 15.52 2.88 1.46
C LEU A 67 15.13 1.59 0.75
N GLU A 68 15.99 0.57 0.83
CA GLU A 68 15.95 -0.51 -0.15
C GLU A 68 14.53 -1.02 -0.13
N LYS A 69 13.87 -1.05 -1.29
CA LYS A 69 12.48 -1.50 -1.41
C LYS A 69 12.47 -3.01 -1.17
N LYS A 70 12.76 -3.42 0.06
CA LYS A 70 12.90 -4.80 0.48
C LYS A 70 11.70 -5.18 1.31
N ILE A 71 11.14 -6.34 0.98
CA ILE A 71 10.23 -7.06 1.85
C ILE A 71 11.05 -7.46 3.08
N PRO A 72 10.70 -6.91 4.24
CA PRO A 72 11.54 -7.02 5.42
C PRO A 72 11.58 -8.46 5.91
N ARG A 73 12.76 -8.87 6.35
CA ARG A 73 12.96 -10.10 7.09
C ARG A 73 13.03 -9.78 8.58
N VAL A 74 12.26 -10.51 9.38
CA VAL A 74 12.19 -10.33 10.82
C VAL A 74 13.54 -10.75 11.43
N PRO A 75 14.20 -9.85 12.18
CA PRO A 75 15.45 -10.18 12.86
C PRO A 75 15.32 -11.41 13.76
N HIS A 76 16.33 -12.27 13.76
CA HIS A 76 16.34 -13.51 14.55
C HIS A 76 16.02 -13.30 16.04
N LYS A 77 16.45 -12.17 16.63
CA LYS A 77 16.14 -11.86 18.03
C LYS A 77 14.63 -11.76 18.28
N LEU A 78 13.91 -11.03 17.42
CA LEU A 78 12.45 -10.87 17.53
C LEU A 78 11.72 -12.18 17.20
N ARG A 79 12.21 -12.93 16.22
CA ARG A 79 11.64 -14.23 15.87
C ARG A 79 11.72 -15.22 17.05
N ASN A 80 12.86 -15.28 17.73
CA ASN A 80 13.06 -16.22 18.84
C ASN A 80 12.16 -15.92 20.05
N GLU A 81 11.68 -14.68 20.19
CA GLU A 81 10.76 -14.30 21.26
C GLU A 81 9.32 -14.76 20.96
N ASN A 82 8.89 -14.73 19.69
CA ASN A 82 7.55 -15.15 19.29
C ASN A 82 7.46 -15.56 17.81
N GLU A 83 7.92 -16.78 17.51
CA GLU A 83 8.00 -17.28 16.13
C GLU A 83 6.63 -17.36 15.44
N GLU A 84 5.58 -17.73 16.18
CA GLU A 84 4.23 -17.90 15.66
C GLU A 84 3.63 -16.60 15.09
N CYS A 85 4.05 -15.44 15.62
CA CYS A 85 3.61 -14.14 15.11
C CYS A 85 4.15 -13.80 13.72
N TYR A 86 5.20 -14.47 13.26
CA TYR A 86 5.86 -14.17 11.99
C TYR A 86 5.71 -15.29 10.96
N CYS A 87 5.31 -16.50 11.38
CA CYS A 87 5.13 -17.64 10.49
C CYS A 87 3.68 -17.76 9.99
N PRO A 88 3.43 -17.88 8.67
CA PRO A 88 2.09 -18.07 8.13
C PRO A 88 1.45 -19.35 8.68
N SER A 89 0.14 -19.33 8.84
CA SER A 89 -0.64 -20.45 9.39
C SER A 89 -1.28 -21.32 8.32
N VAL A 90 -1.91 -20.71 7.32
CA VAL A 90 -2.74 -21.39 6.31
C VAL A 90 -2.23 -21.22 4.89
N VAL A 91 -1.52 -20.14 4.57
CA VAL A 91 -0.98 -19.93 3.22
C VAL A 91 0.36 -19.20 3.27
N SER A 92 1.36 -19.78 2.61
CA SER A 92 2.65 -19.12 2.42
C SER A 92 2.58 -18.21 1.20
N ILE A 93 3.25 -17.07 1.20
CA ILE A 93 3.27 -16.11 0.10
C ILE A 93 4.71 -15.60 -0.04
N GLY A 94 5.25 -15.72 -1.24
CA GLY A 94 6.62 -15.38 -1.55
C GLY A 94 7.64 -16.38 -0.99
N PRO A 95 8.94 -16.05 -1.16
CA PRO A 95 10.03 -17.00 -0.99
C PRO A 95 10.35 -17.31 0.48
N TYR A 96 10.12 -16.40 1.43
CA TYR A 96 10.57 -16.56 2.81
C TYR A 96 9.92 -17.75 3.53
N HIS A 97 8.66 -18.03 3.23
CA HIS A 97 7.90 -19.14 3.80
C HIS A 97 7.53 -20.21 2.77
N TYR A 98 8.21 -20.24 1.63
CA TYR A 98 7.92 -21.21 0.58
C TYR A 98 7.92 -22.64 1.16
N PRO A 99 6.82 -23.40 1.00
CA PRO A 99 6.66 -24.68 1.67
C PRO A 99 7.71 -25.68 1.20
N GLN A 100 8.28 -26.44 2.13
CA GLN A 100 9.11 -27.58 1.76
C GLN A 100 8.25 -28.74 1.27
N PRO A 101 8.78 -29.68 0.46
CA PRO A 101 7.99 -30.79 -0.10
C PRO A 101 7.26 -31.65 0.93
N TYR A 102 7.70 -31.64 2.18
CA TYR A 102 7.10 -32.37 3.30
C TYR A 102 6.12 -31.53 4.15
N ASP A 103 5.98 -30.22 3.87
CA ASP A 103 5.02 -29.31 4.50
C ASP A 103 3.60 -29.51 3.92
N THR A 104 3.08 -30.72 4.09
CA THR A 104 1.78 -31.19 3.59
C THR A 104 0.57 -30.56 4.29
N LEU A 105 0.77 -29.54 5.13
CA LEU A 105 -0.19 -29.21 6.19
C LEU A 105 -1.21 -28.12 5.84
N ARG A 106 -1.15 -27.49 4.68
CA ARG A 106 -2.01 -26.34 4.39
C ARG A 106 -3.03 -26.63 3.29
N LYS A 107 -4.25 -27.03 3.69
CA LYS A 107 -5.40 -27.18 2.76
C LYS A 107 -5.59 -25.92 1.89
N VAL A 108 -5.37 -24.74 2.45
CA VAL A 108 -5.51 -23.48 1.72
C VAL A 108 -4.40 -23.27 0.69
N GLU A 109 -3.19 -23.77 0.91
CA GLU A 109 -2.11 -23.76 -0.08
C GLU A 109 -2.53 -24.47 -1.37
N THR A 110 -3.29 -25.57 -1.25
CA THR A 110 -3.84 -26.29 -2.41
C THR A 110 -4.85 -25.49 -3.22
N LEU A 111 -5.39 -24.39 -2.66
CA LEU A 111 -6.32 -23.49 -3.34
C LEU A 111 -5.61 -22.46 -4.24
N LYS A 112 -4.28 -22.30 -4.17
CA LYS A 112 -3.55 -21.37 -5.04
C LYS A 112 -3.77 -21.65 -6.52
N VAL A 113 -3.62 -22.91 -6.94
CA VAL A 113 -3.79 -23.31 -8.34
C VAL A 113 -5.23 -23.07 -8.85
N PRO A 114 -6.30 -23.54 -8.18
CA PRO A 114 -7.67 -23.27 -8.66
C PRO A 114 -8.02 -21.78 -8.60
N MET A 115 -7.51 -21.01 -7.63
CA MET A 115 -7.74 -19.56 -7.57
C MET A 115 -6.98 -18.81 -8.67
N ALA A 116 -5.75 -19.23 -8.99
CA ALA A 116 -5.01 -18.70 -10.13
C ALA A 116 -5.74 -19.03 -11.44
N ARG A 117 -6.23 -20.28 -11.61
CA ARG A 117 -7.05 -20.65 -12.76
C ARG A 117 -8.29 -19.76 -12.88
N GLN A 118 -9.00 -19.52 -11.78
CA GLN A 118 -10.19 -18.65 -11.81
C GLN A 118 -9.83 -17.20 -12.17
N PHE A 119 -8.71 -16.67 -11.64
CA PHE A 119 -8.20 -15.35 -12.00
C PHE A 119 -7.98 -15.22 -13.51
N ILE A 120 -7.36 -16.23 -14.13
CA ILE A 120 -7.09 -16.24 -15.57
C ILE A 120 -8.41 -16.32 -16.36
N LEU A 121 -9.34 -17.21 -15.98
CA LEU A 121 -10.65 -17.30 -16.62
C LEU A 121 -11.42 -15.99 -16.54
N ASP A 122 -11.42 -15.33 -15.39
CA ASP A 122 -12.09 -14.05 -15.16
C ASP A 122 -11.45 -12.89 -15.94
N SER A 123 -10.17 -13.00 -16.31
CA SER A 123 -9.48 -11.99 -17.12
C SER A 123 -9.87 -12.04 -18.61
N GLY A 124 -10.42 -13.17 -19.08
CA GLY A 124 -10.69 -13.40 -20.51
C GLY A 124 -9.45 -13.47 -21.41
N LYS A 125 -8.24 -13.48 -20.83
CA LYS A 125 -6.96 -13.46 -21.55
C LYS A 125 -6.27 -14.82 -21.51
N ASP A 126 -5.39 -15.03 -22.48
CA ASP A 126 -4.55 -16.22 -22.58
C ASP A 126 -3.53 -16.28 -21.42
N ILE A 127 -3.31 -17.48 -20.88
CA ILE A 127 -2.41 -17.68 -19.73
C ILE A 127 -0.95 -17.35 -20.08
N GLU A 128 -0.49 -17.69 -21.29
CA GLU A 128 0.88 -17.42 -21.73
C GLU A 128 1.11 -15.92 -21.92
N LEU A 129 0.09 -15.19 -22.37
CA LEU A 129 0.13 -13.72 -22.39
C LEU A 129 0.33 -13.17 -20.97
N ILE A 130 -0.44 -13.63 -20.00
CA ILE A 130 -0.36 -13.10 -18.63
C ILE A 130 0.98 -13.45 -17.99
N TYR A 131 1.43 -14.69 -18.15
CA TYR A 131 2.70 -15.16 -17.63
C TYR A 131 3.88 -14.35 -18.20
N ARG A 132 3.91 -14.16 -19.53
CA ARG A 132 4.97 -13.38 -20.20
C ARG A 132 5.03 -11.92 -19.75
N GLU A 133 3.89 -11.30 -19.49
CA GLU A 133 3.85 -9.92 -18.98
C GLU A 133 4.32 -9.85 -17.53
N LEU A 134 4.11 -10.90 -16.74
CA LEU A 134 4.71 -11.01 -15.41
C LEU A 134 6.23 -11.18 -15.50
N GLU A 135 6.75 -12.04 -16.38
CA GLU A 135 8.19 -12.31 -16.53
C GLU A 135 9.02 -11.02 -16.68
N LYS A 136 8.48 -10.01 -17.37
CA LYS A 136 9.12 -8.69 -17.56
C LYS A 136 9.45 -7.96 -16.26
N VAL A 137 8.75 -8.27 -15.17
CA VAL A 137 8.94 -7.61 -13.87
C VAL A 137 9.59 -8.50 -12.83
N ILE A 138 9.85 -9.78 -13.14
CA ILE A 138 10.34 -10.77 -12.17
C ILE A 138 11.74 -10.44 -11.65
N GLN A 139 12.65 -10.01 -12.51
CA GLN A 139 14.00 -9.67 -12.08
C GLN A 139 14.00 -8.53 -11.06
N THR A 140 13.21 -7.48 -11.32
CA THR A 140 13.01 -6.37 -10.39
C THR A 140 12.29 -6.84 -9.12
N ALA A 141 11.32 -7.75 -9.21
CA ALA A 141 10.66 -8.32 -8.04
C ALA A 141 11.65 -9.07 -7.13
N ARG A 142 12.67 -9.72 -7.72
CA ARG A 142 13.70 -10.46 -6.99
C ARG A 142 14.54 -9.55 -6.08
N GLU A 143 14.80 -8.32 -6.52
CA GLU A 143 15.58 -7.31 -5.77
C GLU A 143 14.88 -6.85 -4.47
N PHE A 144 13.59 -7.16 -4.30
CA PHE A 144 12.84 -6.86 -3.08
C PHE A 144 13.13 -7.88 -1.95
N TYR A 145 13.88 -8.93 -2.20
CA TYR A 145 14.15 -9.96 -1.19
C TYR A 145 15.62 -10.00 -0.82
N ASP A 146 15.90 -10.45 0.41
CA ASP A 146 17.28 -10.76 0.82
C ASP A 146 17.84 -11.90 -0.05
N GLU A 147 19.07 -11.72 -0.54
CA GLU A 147 19.73 -12.62 -1.49
C GLU A 147 19.72 -14.08 -1.01
N ASP A 148 20.05 -14.31 0.26
CA ASP A 148 20.07 -15.64 0.88
C ASP A 148 18.74 -16.41 0.79
N SER A 149 17.61 -15.71 0.73
CA SER A 149 16.29 -16.32 0.67
C SER A 149 15.86 -16.71 -0.74
N ILE A 150 16.45 -16.11 -1.77
CA ILE A 150 16.07 -16.30 -3.17
C ILE A 150 17.08 -17.15 -3.97
N THR A 151 18.31 -17.31 -3.48
CA THR A 151 19.38 -18.10 -4.13
C THR A 151 19.00 -19.56 -4.40
N ARG A 152 18.10 -20.14 -3.60
CA ARG A 152 17.60 -21.51 -3.79
C ARG A 152 16.60 -21.68 -4.93
N PHE A 153 16.12 -20.58 -5.51
CA PHE A 153 15.17 -20.59 -6.61
C PHE A 153 15.84 -20.10 -7.88
N ASP A 154 15.72 -20.90 -8.95
CA ASP A 154 15.99 -20.39 -10.29
C ASP A 154 14.91 -19.38 -10.73
N ASP A 155 15.15 -18.69 -11.84
CA ASP A 155 14.28 -17.61 -12.32
C ASP A 155 12.87 -18.12 -12.64
N GLU A 156 12.74 -19.35 -13.16
CA GLU A 156 11.46 -19.95 -13.52
C GLU A 156 10.68 -20.38 -12.27
N GLN A 157 11.34 -20.97 -11.28
CA GLN A 157 10.73 -21.31 -9.99
C GLN A 157 10.23 -20.06 -9.29
N PHE A 158 11.03 -18.99 -9.29
CA PHE A 158 10.65 -17.72 -8.68
C PHE A 158 9.51 -17.05 -9.46
N ALA A 159 9.54 -17.04 -10.79
CA ALA A 159 8.46 -16.52 -11.63
C ALA A 159 7.14 -17.25 -11.39
N ARG A 160 7.15 -18.59 -11.38
CA ARG A 160 5.96 -19.42 -11.06
C ARG A 160 5.40 -19.12 -9.68
N MET A 161 6.27 -18.95 -8.68
CA MET A 161 5.87 -18.59 -7.32
C MET A 161 5.18 -17.23 -7.30
N MET A 162 5.80 -16.20 -7.88
CA MET A 162 5.21 -14.85 -7.96
C MET A 162 3.88 -14.86 -8.71
N PHE A 163 3.78 -15.63 -9.79
CA PHE A 163 2.56 -15.77 -10.59
C PHE A 163 1.42 -16.38 -9.78
N LEU A 164 1.66 -17.55 -9.17
CA LEU A 164 0.64 -18.26 -8.39
C LEU A 164 0.22 -17.44 -7.18
N ASP A 165 1.17 -16.88 -6.44
CA ASP A 165 0.90 -16.12 -5.22
C ASP A 165 0.17 -14.81 -5.55
N GLY A 166 0.62 -14.09 -6.58
CA GLY A 166 -0.04 -12.87 -7.04
C GLY A 166 -1.48 -13.11 -7.51
N CYS A 167 -1.72 -14.17 -8.29
CA CYS A 167 -3.07 -14.52 -8.74
C CYS A 167 -3.95 -14.95 -7.57
N PHE A 168 -3.42 -15.74 -6.63
CA PHE A 168 -4.13 -16.16 -5.42
C PHE A 168 -4.56 -14.95 -4.59
N ILE A 169 -3.65 -14.00 -4.32
CA ILE A 169 -3.95 -12.79 -3.55
C ILE A 169 -5.09 -12.01 -4.20
N LEU A 170 -4.97 -11.71 -5.49
CA LEU A 170 -5.97 -10.90 -6.20
C LEU A 170 -7.32 -11.61 -6.30
N GLN A 171 -7.33 -12.92 -6.55
CA GLN A 171 -8.58 -13.69 -6.59
C GLN A 171 -9.23 -13.78 -5.20
N PHE A 172 -8.44 -13.99 -4.15
CA PHE A 172 -8.93 -14.05 -2.78
C PHE A 172 -9.60 -12.73 -2.40
N ILE A 173 -8.90 -11.63 -2.65
CA ILE A 173 -9.39 -10.27 -2.41
C ILE A 173 -10.69 -10.00 -3.19
N TYR A 174 -10.75 -10.40 -4.46
CA TYR A 174 -11.97 -10.31 -5.27
C TYR A 174 -13.14 -11.08 -4.64
N CYS A 175 -12.92 -12.34 -4.26
CA CYS A 175 -13.96 -13.17 -3.64
C CYS A 175 -14.47 -12.57 -2.33
N VAL A 176 -13.59 -12.18 -1.40
CA VAL A 176 -14.05 -11.65 -0.11
C VAL A 176 -14.74 -10.28 -0.21
N THR A 177 -14.49 -9.53 -1.28
CA THR A 177 -15.06 -8.20 -1.48
C THR A 177 -16.36 -8.23 -2.29
N HIS A 178 -16.44 -9.10 -3.31
CA HIS A 178 -17.53 -9.07 -4.29
C HIS A 178 -18.25 -10.42 -4.48
N ASN A 179 -17.65 -11.53 -4.06
CA ASN A 179 -18.17 -12.85 -4.38
C ASN A 179 -17.83 -13.91 -3.32
N TYR A 180 -18.24 -13.66 -2.07
CA TYR A 180 -17.87 -14.50 -0.92
C TYR A 180 -18.37 -15.93 -1.07
N LYS A 181 -19.52 -16.12 -1.74
CA LYS A 181 -20.16 -17.43 -1.95
C LYS A 181 -19.32 -18.39 -2.80
N ASN A 182 -18.45 -17.87 -3.66
CA ASN A 182 -17.58 -18.67 -4.52
C ASN A 182 -16.25 -19.02 -3.84
N LEU A 183 -16.04 -18.59 -2.60
CA LEU A 183 -14.85 -18.94 -1.85
C LEU A 183 -15.06 -20.29 -1.16
N GLU A 184 -14.37 -21.32 -1.67
CA GLU A 184 -14.39 -22.68 -1.09
C GLU A 184 -13.52 -22.76 0.19
N MET A 185 -13.78 -21.86 1.14
CA MET A 185 -13.07 -21.77 2.42
C MET A 185 -14.07 -21.60 3.56
N THR A 186 -13.77 -22.21 4.70
CA THR A 186 -14.45 -21.91 5.97
C THR A 186 -14.07 -20.52 6.48
N ASP A 187 -14.92 -19.87 7.28
CA ASP A 187 -14.61 -18.54 7.84
C ASP A 187 -13.29 -18.51 8.62
N ARG A 188 -12.94 -19.62 9.30
CA ARG A 188 -11.64 -19.79 9.96
C ARG A 188 -10.47 -19.76 8.97
N GLN A 189 -10.61 -20.40 7.81
CA GLN A 189 -9.59 -20.34 6.75
C GLN A 189 -9.50 -18.93 6.17
N VAL A 190 -10.62 -18.26 5.93
CA VAL A 190 -10.65 -16.87 5.44
C VAL A 190 -9.93 -15.93 6.42
N ALA A 191 -10.22 -16.03 7.72
CA ALA A 191 -9.53 -15.28 8.76
C ALA A 191 -8.03 -15.59 8.79
N GLY A 192 -7.65 -16.86 8.63
CA GLY A 192 -6.26 -17.28 8.52
C GLY A 192 -5.55 -16.66 7.31
N VAL A 193 -6.19 -16.65 6.13
CA VAL A 193 -5.61 -16.03 4.93
C VAL A 193 -5.44 -14.53 5.14
N LYS A 194 -6.48 -13.83 5.64
CA LYS A 194 -6.38 -12.39 5.93
C LYS A 194 -5.21 -12.08 6.86
N ARG A 195 -5.02 -12.89 7.92
CA ARG A 195 -3.90 -12.76 8.84
C ARG A 195 -2.56 -12.97 8.14
N ASP A 196 -2.44 -14.05 7.38
CA ASP A 196 -1.21 -14.42 6.67
C ASP A 196 -0.84 -13.38 5.59
N LEU A 197 -1.83 -12.76 4.92
CA LEU A 197 -1.61 -11.67 3.95
C LEU A 197 -1.10 -10.37 4.58
N LEU A 198 -1.19 -10.21 5.90
CA LEU A 198 -0.68 -9.03 6.61
C LEU A 198 0.71 -9.28 7.25
N LEU A 199 1.23 -10.49 7.20
CA LEU A 199 2.55 -10.80 7.76
C LEU A 199 3.64 -10.18 6.90
N LEU A 200 4.57 -9.48 7.55
CA LEU A 200 5.67 -8.76 6.92
C LEU A 200 6.52 -9.62 5.98
N GLU A 201 6.77 -10.88 6.36
CA GLU A 201 7.59 -11.82 5.60
C GLU A 201 6.81 -12.65 4.56
N ASN A 202 5.49 -12.51 4.53
CA ASN A 202 4.59 -13.31 3.71
C ASN A 202 3.98 -12.46 2.59
N GLN A 203 4.84 -11.74 1.86
CA GLN A 203 4.44 -10.73 0.88
C GLN A 203 5.02 -11.03 -0.51
N VAL A 204 4.34 -10.52 -1.54
CA VAL A 204 4.88 -10.35 -2.90
C VAL A 204 5.15 -8.87 -3.17
N PRO A 205 6.12 -8.52 -4.02
CA PRO A 205 6.36 -7.13 -4.40
C PRO A 205 5.13 -6.56 -5.09
N PHE A 206 4.74 -5.34 -4.74
CA PHE A 206 3.53 -4.72 -5.29
C PHE A 206 3.53 -4.65 -6.83
N LEU A 207 4.69 -4.53 -7.46
CA LEU A 207 4.84 -4.55 -8.92
C LEU A 207 4.32 -5.85 -9.57
N VAL A 208 4.38 -6.99 -8.87
CA VAL A 208 3.81 -8.27 -9.32
C VAL A 208 2.29 -8.14 -9.40
N LEU A 209 1.68 -7.64 -8.32
CA LEU A 209 0.24 -7.42 -8.27
C LEU A 209 -0.19 -6.39 -9.31
N GLN A 210 0.58 -5.32 -9.49
CA GLN A 210 0.30 -4.30 -10.48
C GLN A 210 0.27 -4.91 -11.89
N SER A 211 1.28 -5.68 -12.28
CA SER A 211 1.34 -6.34 -13.59
C SER A 211 0.09 -7.21 -13.84
N LEU A 212 -0.27 -8.06 -12.86
CA LEU A 212 -1.45 -8.93 -12.94
C LEU A 212 -2.77 -8.13 -12.99
N MET A 213 -2.90 -7.06 -12.20
CA MET A 213 -4.08 -6.20 -12.21
C MET A 213 -4.28 -5.49 -13.54
N ARG A 214 -3.20 -5.00 -14.19
CA ARG A 214 -3.29 -4.39 -15.53
C ARG A 214 -3.93 -5.35 -16.52
N LEU A 215 -3.49 -6.59 -16.46
CA LEU A 215 -3.97 -7.64 -17.36
C LEU A 215 -5.41 -8.00 -17.09
N ARG A 216 -5.87 -7.99 -15.84
CA ARG A 216 -7.25 -8.34 -15.54
C ARG A 216 -8.26 -7.19 -15.67
N TYR A 217 -7.84 -5.95 -15.39
CA TYR A 217 -8.80 -4.87 -15.10
C TYR A 217 -8.64 -3.58 -15.93
N GLU A 218 -7.55 -3.41 -16.69
CA GLU A 218 -7.25 -2.12 -17.35
C GLU A 218 -7.66 -2.07 -18.83
N GLU A 219 -8.93 -2.36 -19.15
CA GLU A 219 -9.45 -2.12 -20.51
C GLU A 219 -9.95 -0.68 -20.74
N ASN A 220 -10.27 0.12 -19.70
CA ASN A 220 -10.95 1.43 -19.85
C ASN A 220 -10.62 2.49 -18.77
N GLU A 221 -9.34 2.91 -18.63
CA GLU A 221 -8.84 4.04 -17.80
C GLU A 221 -9.20 4.08 -16.29
N THR A 222 -9.91 3.08 -15.79
CA THR A 222 -10.39 3.01 -14.41
C THR A 222 -9.54 2.02 -13.65
N ASN A 223 -8.90 2.49 -12.59
CA ASN A 223 -7.96 1.72 -11.77
C ASN A 223 -8.69 0.72 -10.83
N HIS A 224 -9.51 -0.15 -11.43
CA HIS A 224 -10.37 -1.11 -10.76
C HIS A 224 -9.58 -2.06 -9.85
N GLY A 225 -8.39 -2.50 -10.27
CA GLY A 225 -7.51 -3.33 -9.45
C GLY A 225 -7.10 -2.63 -8.14
N LEU A 226 -6.66 -1.37 -8.21
CA LEU A 226 -6.33 -0.62 -6.99
C LEU A 226 -7.55 -0.32 -6.13
N LYS A 227 -8.70 -0.03 -6.75
CA LYS A 227 -9.95 0.13 -6.01
C LYS A 227 -10.28 -1.13 -5.23
N LEU A 228 -10.17 -2.30 -5.86
CA LEU A 228 -10.41 -3.59 -5.22
C LEU A 228 -9.46 -3.83 -4.01
N LEU A 229 -8.17 -3.53 -4.17
CA LEU A 229 -7.21 -3.62 -3.06
C LEU A 229 -7.56 -2.67 -1.90
N ASN A 230 -7.92 -1.42 -2.23
CA ASN A 230 -8.32 -0.42 -1.24
C ASN A 230 -9.59 -0.82 -0.49
N ASP A 231 -10.59 -1.35 -1.21
CA ASP A 231 -11.84 -1.82 -0.62
C ASP A 231 -11.57 -2.99 0.35
N PHE A 232 -10.66 -3.90 0.00
CA PHE A 232 -10.22 -4.96 0.90
C PHE A 232 -9.53 -4.42 2.15
N LEU A 233 -8.53 -3.55 2.00
CA LEU A 233 -7.84 -2.95 3.14
C LEU A 233 -8.81 -2.20 4.04
N PHE A 234 -9.71 -1.40 3.48
CA PHE A 234 -10.64 -0.59 4.25
C PHE A 234 -11.73 -1.43 4.92
N HIS A 235 -12.41 -2.32 4.19
CA HIS A 235 -13.58 -3.03 4.70
C HIS A 235 -13.28 -4.36 5.39
N GLN A 236 -12.14 -4.98 5.09
CA GLN A 236 -11.81 -6.31 5.61
C GLN A 236 -10.71 -6.27 6.68
N ILE A 237 -9.93 -5.18 6.75
CA ILE A 237 -8.81 -5.04 7.67
C ILE A 237 -9.02 -3.87 8.64
N LEU A 238 -9.27 -2.65 8.13
CA LEU A 238 -9.33 -1.44 8.96
C LEU A 238 -10.69 -1.23 9.63
N ASN A 239 -11.77 -1.61 8.95
CA ASN A 239 -13.13 -1.50 9.45
C ASN A 239 -13.91 -2.77 9.11
N PRO A 240 -13.55 -3.92 9.74
CA PRO A 240 -14.27 -5.17 9.54
C PRO A 240 -15.70 -4.95 10.01
N ARG A 241 -16.65 -4.91 9.07
CA ARG A 241 -18.07 -4.95 9.43
C ARG A 241 -18.30 -6.29 10.12
N ASP A 242 -18.96 -6.27 11.27
CA ASP A 242 -19.38 -7.49 11.96
C ASP A 242 -20.14 -8.38 10.96
N LEU A 243 -19.59 -9.57 10.71
CA LEU A 243 -20.12 -10.61 9.81
C LEU A 243 -21.39 -11.23 10.39
#